data_AF-A0A848KH67-F1
#
_entry.id   AF-A0A848KH67-F1
#
_cell.length_a   1.000
_cell.length_b   1.000
_cell.length_c   1.000
_cell.angle_alpha   90.00
_cell.angle_beta   90.00
_cell.angle_gamma   90.00
#
_symmetry.space_group_name_H-M   'P 1'
#
loop_
_entity.id
_entity.type
_entity.pdbx_description
1 polymer ?
#
loop_
_entity_poly.entity_id
_entity_poly.type
_entity_poly.pdbx_seq_one_letter_code
_entity_poly.pdbx_strand_id
1 'polypeptide(L)'
;MSKGPHMNDAIVTTTRAWTIEDVRAAAAHSLGLVSWTETSDDENLLEYGMDSLRMMRLAGAMRAGGYDIPLRQLAKNPTINGWYRLLSEQADTKARSL
;
A
#
# COMPACT_ATOMS: atom_id res chain seq x y z
N MET A 1 10.70 -44.46 15.12
CA MET A 1 10.80 -43.10 15.68
C MET A 1 11.85 -42.32 14.91
N SER A 2 11.45 -41.28 14.15
CA SER A 2 12.38 -40.24 13.69
C SER A 2 11.56 -38.96 13.60
N LYS A 3 11.78 -38.04 14.54
CA LYS A 3 11.10 -36.75 14.56
C LYS A 3 11.72 -35.90 13.43
N GLY A 4 10.88 -35.42 12.51
CA GLY A 4 11.30 -34.49 11.46
C GLY A 4 11.84 -33.17 12.04
N PRO A 5 12.67 -32.43 11.30
CA PRO A 5 13.19 -31.16 11.78
C PRO A 5 12.04 -30.16 11.96
N HIS A 6 11.99 -29.60 13.16
CA HIS A 6 11.14 -28.49 13.56
C HIS A 6 11.71 -27.21 12.93
N MET A 7 11.18 -26.81 11.77
CA MET A 7 11.59 -25.58 11.10
C MET A 7 10.68 -24.43 11.54
N ASN A 8 10.93 -23.92 12.75
CA ASN A 8 10.46 -22.62 13.18
C ASN A 8 11.43 -21.56 12.66
N ASP A 9 11.34 -21.23 11.38
CA ASP A 9 11.87 -19.97 10.88
C ASP A 9 10.82 -18.89 11.14
N ALA A 10 10.98 -18.22 12.28
CA ALA A 10 10.31 -16.97 12.54
C ALA A 10 10.71 -15.99 11.43
N ILE A 11 9.82 -15.81 10.45
CA ILE A 11 9.90 -14.70 9.51
C ILE A 11 9.69 -13.44 10.35
N VAL A 12 10.78 -12.85 10.83
CA VAL A 12 10.76 -11.47 11.33
C VAL A 12 10.31 -10.63 10.13
N THR A 13 9.02 -10.37 10.05
CA THR A 13 8.44 -9.53 9.00
C THR A 13 8.74 -8.10 9.41
N THR A 14 9.96 -7.65 9.15
CA THR A 14 10.32 -6.25 9.26
C THR A 14 9.39 -5.49 8.31
N THR A 15 8.45 -4.75 8.89
CA THR A 15 7.56 -3.88 8.14
C THR A 15 8.39 -2.77 7.52
N ARG A 16 8.70 -2.87 6.23
CA ARG A 16 9.33 -1.78 5.48
C ARG A 16 8.29 -0.69 5.21
N ALA A 17 8.70 0.57 5.33
CA ALA A 17 7.88 1.67 4.88
C ALA A 17 7.62 1.61 3.37
N TRP A 18 6.40 1.95 2.97
CA TRP A 18 6.04 2.13 1.57
C TRP A 18 6.69 3.40 1.01
N THR A 19 7.32 3.30 -0.16
CA THR A 19 7.83 4.44 -0.93
C THR A 19 6.77 4.94 -1.91
N ILE A 20 7.00 6.11 -2.52
CA ILE A 20 6.13 6.58 -3.60
C ILE A 20 6.13 5.63 -4.81
N GLU A 21 7.26 4.96 -5.05
CA GLU A 21 7.37 3.94 -6.11
C GLU A 21 6.50 2.72 -5.82
N ASP A 22 6.40 2.29 -4.56
CA ASP A 22 5.49 1.21 -4.17
C ASP A 22 4.02 1.60 -4.42
N VAL A 23 3.65 2.86 -4.15
CA VAL A 23 2.30 3.38 -4.41
C VAL A 23 2.01 3.42 -5.91
N ARG A 24 2.94 3.94 -6.72
CA ARG A 24 2.82 3.95 -8.20
C ARG A 24 2.68 2.54 -8.75
N ALA A 25 3.54 1.62 -8.33
CA ALA A 25 3.49 0.23 -8.79
C ALA A 25 2.17 -0.44 -8.42
N ALA A 26 1.68 -0.23 -7.19
CA ALA A 26 0.43 -0.82 -6.73
C ALA A 26 -0.80 -0.22 -7.44
N ALA A 27 -0.80 1.08 -7.71
CA ALA A 27 -1.85 1.74 -8.47
C ALA A 27 -1.86 1.29 -9.94
N ALA A 28 -0.70 1.30 -10.61
CA ALA A 28 -0.55 0.81 -11.98
C ALA A 28 -1.03 -0.64 -12.11
N HIS A 29 -0.56 -1.53 -11.23
CA HIS A 29 -1.00 -2.91 -11.21
C HIS A 29 -2.52 -3.04 -11.02
N SER A 30 -3.09 -2.24 -10.10
CA SER A 30 -4.53 -2.23 -9.87
C SER A 30 -5.33 -1.76 -11.09
N LEU A 31 -4.77 -0.86 -11.90
CA LEU A 31 -5.39 -0.37 -13.15
C LEU A 31 -5.09 -1.26 -14.36
N GLY A 32 -4.30 -2.33 -14.21
CA GLY A 32 -3.87 -3.17 -15.34
C GLY A 32 -2.83 -2.50 -16.24
N LEU A 33 -2.11 -1.51 -15.72
CA LEU A 33 -1.03 -0.79 -16.40
C LEU A 33 0.34 -1.38 -16.03
N VAL A 34 1.31 -1.20 -16.93
CA VAL A 34 2.70 -1.61 -16.69
C VAL A 34 3.40 -0.64 -15.73
N SER A 35 3.12 0.66 -15.81
CA SER A 35 3.75 1.71 -15.01
C SER A 35 2.85 2.96 -14.90
N TRP A 36 3.11 3.80 -13.89
CA TRP A 36 2.55 5.14 -13.71
C TRP A 36 3.67 6.19 -13.77
N THR A 37 4.42 6.22 -14.88
CA THR A 37 5.57 7.15 -15.05
C THR A 37 5.32 8.24 -16.08
N GLU A 38 4.34 8.05 -16.97
CA GLU A 38 3.98 9.02 -18.02
C GLU A 38 2.82 9.94 -17.62
N THR A 39 2.26 9.73 -16.42
CA THR A 39 1.13 10.48 -15.87
C THR A 39 1.57 11.17 -14.58
N SER A 40 1.00 12.34 -14.29
CA SER A 40 1.27 13.04 -13.02
C SER A 40 0.77 12.24 -11.82
N ASP A 41 1.46 12.33 -10.69
CA ASP A 41 1.07 11.69 -9.43
C ASP A 41 -0.11 12.38 -8.72
N ASP A 42 -0.50 13.56 -9.21
CA ASP A 42 -1.65 14.34 -8.72
C ASP A 42 -2.92 14.08 -9.54
N GLU A 43 -2.85 13.26 -10.59
CA GLU A 43 -4.00 12.87 -11.39
C GLU A 43 -4.98 12.02 -10.59
N ASN A 44 -6.27 12.24 -10.86
CA ASN A 44 -7.35 11.55 -10.16
C ASN A 44 -7.50 10.12 -10.72
N LEU A 45 -7.03 9.14 -9.95
CA LEU A 45 -7.05 7.72 -10.31
C LEU A 45 -8.47 7.19 -10.63
N LEU A 46 -9.53 7.81 -10.11
CA LEU A 46 -10.90 7.42 -10.42
C LEU A 46 -11.22 7.64 -11.91
N GLU A 47 -10.64 8.68 -12.53
CA GLU A 47 -10.82 8.98 -13.95
C GLU A 47 -10.12 7.94 -14.85
N TYR A 48 -9.18 7.19 -14.29
CA TYR A 48 -8.48 6.08 -14.96
C TYR A 48 -9.11 4.71 -14.65
N GLY A 49 -10.25 4.67 -13.96
CA GLY A 49 -10.97 3.43 -13.65
C GLY A 49 -10.60 2.80 -12.32
N MET A 50 -9.96 3.54 -11.40
CA MET A 50 -9.81 3.09 -10.03
C MET A 50 -11.19 3.02 -9.35
N ASP A 51 -11.59 1.83 -8.93
CA ASP A 51 -12.86 1.58 -8.26
C ASP A 51 -12.69 1.12 -6.81
N SER A 52 -13.80 1.01 -6.08
CA SER A 52 -13.81 0.62 -4.66
C SER A 52 -13.22 -0.76 -4.42
N LEU A 53 -13.42 -1.74 -5.31
CA LEU A 53 -12.90 -3.10 -5.12
C LEU A 53 -11.38 -3.10 -5.25
N ARG A 54 -10.83 -2.35 -6.22
CA ARG A 54 -9.38 -2.17 -6.38
C ARG A 54 -8.77 -1.45 -5.18
N MET A 55 -9.41 -0.37 -4.70
CA MET A 55 -8.96 0.33 -3.49
C MET A 55 -9.04 -0.56 -2.24
N MET A 56 -10.05 -1.43 -2.11
CA MET A 56 -10.14 -2.37 -0.99
C MET A 56 -9.03 -3.41 -1.01
N ARG A 57 -8.67 -3.93 -2.18
CA ARG A 57 -7.54 -4.86 -2.32
C ARG A 57 -6.22 -4.18 -1.96
N LEU A 58 -6.01 -2.96 -2.43
CA LEU A 58 -4.84 -2.15 -2.10
C LEU A 58 -4.76 -1.86 -0.59
N ALA A 59 -5.86 -1.43 0.03
CA ALA A 59 -5.93 -1.24 1.48
C ALA A 59 -5.62 -2.53 2.26
N GLY A 60 -6.02 -3.69 1.73
CA GLY A 60 -5.65 -5.00 2.27
C GLY A 60 -4.13 -5.25 2.23
N ALA A 61 -3.48 -4.94 1.11
CA ALA A 61 -2.03 -5.07 0.96
C ALA A 61 -1.26 -4.12 1.88
N MET A 62 -1.70 -2.86 1.99
CA MET A 62 -1.14 -1.89 2.94
C MET A 62 -1.26 -2.39 4.38
N ARG A 63 -2.41 -2.95 4.76
CA ARG A 63 -2.67 -3.51 6.10
C ARG A 63 -1.77 -4.69 6.41
N ALA A 64 -1.53 -5.58 5.45
CA ALA A 64 -0.58 -6.69 5.61
C ALA A 64 0.85 -6.18 5.85
N GLY A 65 1.20 -5.03 5.27
CA GLY A 65 2.43 -4.29 5.56
C GLY A 65 2.32 -3.37 6.79
N GLY A 66 1.34 -3.56 7.69
CA GLY A 66 1.21 -2.79 8.92
C GLY A 66 0.58 -1.40 8.79
N TYR A 67 0.10 -1.01 7.61
CA TYR A 67 -0.53 0.30 7.36
C TYR A 67 -2.05 0.18 7.24
N ASP A 68 -2.79 0.63 8.25
CA ASP A 68 -4.25 0.65 8.25
C ASP A 68 -4.77 1.96 7.66
N ILE A 69 -4.91 2.01 6.32
CA ILE A 69 -5.51 3.15 5.63
C ILE A 69 -6.95 2.79 5.22
N PRO A 70 -7.98 3.49 5.73
CA PRO A 70 -9.37 3.15 5.42
C PRO A 70 -9.76 3.60 4.01
N LEU A 71 -10.64 2.82 3.36
CA LEU A 71 -11.16 3.11 2.00
C LEU A 71 -11.64 4.55 1.85
N ARG A 72 -12.35 5.10 2.85
CA ARG A 72 -12.83 6.49 2.82
C ARG A 72 -11.71 7.52 2.67
N GLN A 73 -10.53 7.28 3.24
CA GLN A 73 -9.39 8.18 3.09
C GLN A 73 -8.76 8.05 1.70
N LEU A 74 -8.66 6.82 1.17
CA LEU A 74 -8.20 6.59 -0.21
C LEU A 74 -9.11 7.27 -1.22
N ALA A 75 -10.44 7.10 -1.09
CA ALA A 75 -11.43 7.71 -1.98
C ALA A 75 -11.47 9.24 -1.90
N LYS A 76 -11.09 9.83 -0.76
CA LYS A 76 -10.98 11.28 -0.59
C LYS A 76 -9.72 11.88 -1.17
N ASN A 77 -8.67 11.08 -1.33
CA ASN A 77 -7.38 11.52 -1.85
C ASN A 77 -6.95 10.58 -2.99
N PRO A 78 -7.73 10.44 -4.08
CA PRO A 78 -7.55 9.38 -5.07
C PRO A 78 -6.39 9.67 -6.05
N THR A 79 -5.24 10.04 -5.53
CA THR A 79 -4.03 10.35 -6.30
C THR A 79 -2.85 9.60 -5.69
N ILE A 80 -1.79 9.38 -6.46
CA ILE A 80 -0.56 8.73 -5.96
C ILE A 80 0.01 9.53 -4.79
N ASN A 81 0.15 10.85 -4.96
CA ASN A 81 0.63 11.73 -3.90
C ASN A 81 -0.30 11.73 -2.67
N GLY A 82 -1.61 11.67 -2.90
CA GLY A 82 -2.63 11.58 -1.87
C GLY A 82 -2.47 10.34 -1.01
N TRP A 83 -2.31 9.16 -1.64
CA TRP A 83 -2.13 7.90 -0.93
C TRP A 83 -0.77 7.78 -0.27
N TYR A 84 0.30 8.24 -0.92
CA TYR A 84 1.63 8.26 -0.33
C TYR A 84 1.67 9.11 0.95
N ARG A 85 1.05 10.29 0.94
CA ARG A 85 0.94 11.15 2.13
C ARG A 85 0.22 10.47 3.30
N LEU A 86 -0.88 9.77 3.05
CA LEU A 86 -1.61 9.03 4.10
C LEU A 86 -0.72 7.95 4.75
N LEU A 87 0.07 7.24 3.95
CA LEU A 87 1.03 6.24 4.44
C LEU A 87 2.14 6.89 5.26
N SER A 88 2.69 8.01 4.79
CA SER A 88 3.73 8.78 5.50
C SER A 88 3.21 9.31 6.84
N GLU A 89 2.00 9.88 6.88
CA GLU A 89 1.36 10.38 8.10
C GLU A 89 1.19 9.26 9.15
N GLN A 90 0.79 8.06 8.71
CA GLN A 90 0.66 6.92 9.60
C GLN A 90 2.03 6.39 10.06
N ALA A 91 3.04 6.37 9.19
CA ALA A 91 4.40 5.99 9.55
C ALA A 91 4.97 6.92 10.64
N ASP A 92 4.79 8.23 10.47
CA ASP A 92 5.25 9.25 11.42
C ASP A 92 4.52 9.12 12.77
N THR A 93 3.19 8.90 12.74
CA THR A 93 2.39 8.65 13.94
C THR A 93 2.89 7.44 14.72
N LYS A 94 3.21 6.34 14.02
CA LYS A 94 3.78 5.14 14.65
C LYS A 94 5.15 5.42 15.25
N ALA A 95 6.03 6.11 14.54
CA ALA A 95 7.38 6.43 15.01
C ALA A 95 7.39 7.28 16.28
N ARG A 96 6.42 8.20 16.45
CA ARG A 96 6.27 9.02 17.66
C ARG A 96 5.65 8.30 18.86
N SER A 97 5.00 7.17 18.63
CA SER A 97 4.33 6.38 19.66
C SER A 97 5.23 5.28 20.27
N LEU A 98 6.46 5.16 19.79
CA LEU A 98 7.52 4.27 20.29
C LEU A 98 8.48 5.04 21.21
#